data_AF-A0A699TEJ9-F1
#
_entry.id   AF-A0A699TEJ9-F1
#
_cell.length_a   1.000
_cell.length_b   1.000
_cell.length_c   1.000
_cell.angle_alpha   90.00
_cell.angle_beta   90.00
_cell.angle_gamma   90.00
#
_symmetry.space_group_name_H-M   'P 1'
#
loop_
_entity.id
_entity.type
_entity.pdbx_description
1 polymer ?
#
loop_
_entity_poly.entity_id
_entity_poly.type
_entity_poly.pdbx_seq_one_letter_code
_entity_poly.pdbx_strand_id
1 'polypeptide(L)' 'VFVASRLNVPGAWQMPQGGIEEGEEPITAAVRELREETGVVSAEIIAEVSTE' A
#
# COMPACT_ATOMS: atom_id res chain seq x y z
N VAL A 1 -7.32 -10.51 2.55
CA VAL A 1 -6.00 -9.89 2.73
C VAL A 1 -5.17 -10.21 1.50
N PHE A 2 -4.64 -9.20 0.80
CA PHE A 2 -3.82 -9.34 -0.41
C PHE A 2 -2.37 -9.00 -0.07
N VAL A 3 -1.44 -9.89 -0.42
CA VAL A 3 0.01 -9.72 -0.22
C VAL A 3 0.77 -10.31 -1.41
N ALA A 4 1.94 -9.77 -1.69
CA ALA A 4 2.84 -10.25 -2.75
C ALA A 4 4.21 -10.63 -2.17
N SER A 5 4.84 -11.65 -2.75
CA SER A 5 6.19 -12.08 -2.39
C SER A 5 7.23 -11.25 -3.14
N ARG A 6 8.27 -10.78 -2.45
CA ARG A 6 9.37 -10.06 -3.11
C ARG A 6 10.25 -11.02 -3.91
N LEU A 7 10.53 -10.66 -5.16
CA LEU A 7 11.39 -11.46 -6.05
C LEU A 7 12.82 -11.59 -5.52
N ASN A 8 13.35 -10.53 -4.90
CA ASN A 8 14.75 -10.47 -4.47
C ASN A 8 14.97 -10.92 -3.01
N VAL A 9 13.89 -11.18 -2.26
CA VAL A 9 13.96 -11.58 -0.85
C VAL A 9 12.99 -12.75 -0.62
N PRO A 10 13.47 -14.00 -0.83
CA PRO A 10 12.64 -15.18 -0.66
C PRO A 10 11.98 -15.24 0.71
N GLY A 11 10.69 -15.56 0.76
CA GLY A 11 9.91 -15.64 1.99
C GLY A 11 9.42 -14.29 2.54
N ALA A 12 9.82 -13.16 1.96
CA ALA A 12 9.28 -11.85 2.34
C ALA A 12 7.96 -11.58 1.62
N TRP A 13 6.86 -11.63 2.36
CA TRP A 13 5.53 -11.25 1.92
C TRP A 13 5.16 -9.87 2.46
N GLN A 14 4.62 -9.02 1.61
CA GLN A 14 4.24 -7.65 1.97
C GLN A 14 2.94 -7.25 1.29
N MET A 15 2.23 -6.30 1.90
CA MET A 15 1.15 -5.57 1.22
C MET A 15 1.74 -4.60 0.18
N PRO A 16 0.96 -4.17 -0.82
CA PRO A 16 1.32 -3.02 -1.64
C PRO A 16 1.61 -1.81 -0.76
N GLN A 17 2.77 -1.19 -0.94
CA GLN A 17 3.23 -0.10 -0.09
C GLN A 17 4.31 0.72 -0.79
N GLY A 18 4.54 1.92 -0.28
CA GLY A 18 5.70 2.73 -0.62
C GLY A 18 5.81 3.94 0.29
N GLY A 19 6.71 4.86 -0.07
CA GLY A 19 6.93 6.07 0.69
C GLY A 19 5.78 7.06 0.53
N ILE A 20 5.59 7.89 1.56
CA ILE A 20 4.73 9.08 1.47
C ILE A 20 5.59 10.22 0.89
N GLU A 21 5.08 10.89 -0.15
CA GLU A 21 5.75 12.03 -0.76
C GLU A 21 5.58 13.33 0.06
N GLU A 22 6.41 14.35 -0.20
CA GLU A 22 6.31 15.62 0.51
C GLU A 22 4.95 16.29 0.27
N GLY A 23 4.20 16.53 1.35
CA GLY A 23 2.86 17.10 1.29
C GLY A 23 1.76 16.11 0.88
N GLU A 24 2.08 14.82 0.76
CA GLU A 24 1.09 13.77 0.49
C GLU A 24 0.45 13.27 1.79
N GLU A 25 -0.88 13.19 1.80
CA GLU A 25 -1.61 12.56 2.92
C GLU A 25 -1.41 11.03 2.89
N PRO A 26 -1.29 10.33 4.03
CA PRO A 26 -1.06 8.88 4.08
C PRO A 26 -2.07 8.06 3.26
N ILE A 27 -3.33 8.51 3.25
CA ILE A 27 -4.41 7.88 2.50
C ILE A 27 -4.21 7.97 0.99
N THR A 28 -3.67 9.10 0.51
CA THR A 28 -3.37 9.34 -0.90
C THR A 28 -2.21 8.45 -1.33
N ALA A 29 -1.16 8.35 -0.50
CA ALA A 29 -0.04 7.45 -0.73
C ALA A 29 -0.51 5.98 -0.83
N ALA A 30 -1.35 5.54 0.11
CA ALA A 30 -1.87 4.17 0.11
C ALA A 30 -2.66 3.83 -1.17
N VAL A 31 -3.50 4.74 -1.66
CA VAL A 31 -4.25 4.55 -2.92
C VAL A 31 -3.33 4.57 -4.14
N ARG A 32 -2.34 5.47 -4.18
CA ARG A 32 -1.35 5.56 -5.26
C ARG A 32 -0.54 4.27 -5.35
N GLU A 33 0.04 3.81 -4.25
CA GLU A 33 0.87 2.60 -4.20
C GLU A 33 0.07 1.33 -4.53
N LEU A 34 -1.17 1.23 -4.05
CA LEU A 34 -2.06 0.13 -4.43
C LEU A 34 -2.23 0.06 -5.95
N ARG A 35 -2.47 1.20 -6.61
CA ARG A 35 -2.61 1.26 -8.07
C ARG A 35 -1.29 0.94 -8.77
N GLU A 36 -0.17 1.49 -8.33
CA GLU A 36 1.13 1.32 -8.98
C GLU A 36 1.61 -0.14 -8.95
N GLU A 37 1.48 -0.82 -7.80
CA GLU A 37 1.97 -2.19 -7.67
C GLU A 37 0.98 -3.26 -8.15
N THR A 38 -0.33 -2.96 -8.21
CA THR A 38 -1.36 -3.98 -8.49
C THR A 38 -2.29 -3.66 -9.67
N GLY A 39 -2.35 -2.39 -10.10
CA GLY A 39 -3.31 -1.92 -11.10
C GLY A 39 -4.74 -1.75 -10.58
N VAL A 40 -5.02 -2.00 -9.29
CA VAL A 40 -6.36 -1.83 -8.71
C VAL A 40 -6.69 -0.34 -8.58
N VAL A 41 -7.84 0.06 -9.14
CA VAL A 41 -8.34 1.45 -9.13
C VAL A 41 -9.72 1.59 -8.46
N SER A 42 -10.31 0.48 -8.01
CA SER A 42 -11.60 0.44 -7.35
C SER A 42 -11.44 -0.25 -6.01
N ALA A 43 -11.36 0.56 -4.95
CA ALA A 43 -11.24 0.12 -3.56
C ALA A 43 -11.97 1.12 -2.66
N GLU A 44 -12.40 0.64 -1.50
CA GLU A 44 -13.04 1.44 -0.46
C GLU A 44 -12.22 1.32 0.83
N ILE A 45 -12.08 2.43 1.53
CA ILE A 45 -11.37 2.48 2.81
C ILE A 45 -12.36 2.18 3.91
N ILE A 46 -12.08 1.11 4.66
CA ILE A 46 -12.99 0.59 5.69
C ILE A 46 -12.63 1.07 7.11
N ALA A 47 -11.37 1.42 7.34
CA ALA A 47 -10.87 1.90 8.63
C ALA A 47 -9.47 2.51 8.46
N GLU A 48 -9.14 3.45 9.35
CA GLU A 48 -7.79 3.95 9.59
C GLU A 48 -7.45 3.69 11.07
N VAL A 49 -6.21 3.29 11.35
CA VAL A 49 -5.74 3.04 12.71
C VAL A 49 -4.82 4.19 13.09
N SER A 50 -5.22 4.97 14.10
CA SER A 50 -4.37 5.99 14.71
C SER A 50 -3.16 5.32 15.35
N THR A 51 -1.98 5.90 15.15
CA THR A 51 -0.78 5.58 15.93
C THR A 51 -0.88 6.25 17.29
N GLU A 52 -1.62 5.66 18.22
CA GLU A 52 -1.52 5.92 19.68
C GLU A 52 -0.92 4.73 20.42
#